data_AF-A0A835VNP8-F1
#
_entry.id   AF-A0A835VNP8-F1
#
_cell.length_a   1.000
_cell.length_b   1.000
_cell.length_c   1.000
_cell.angle_alpha   90.00
_cell.angle_beta   90.00
_cell.angle_gamma   90.00
#
_symmetry.space_group_name_H-M   'P 1'
#
loop_
_entity.id
_entity.type
_entity.pdbx_description
1 polymer ?
#
loop_
_entity_poly.entity_id
_entity_poly.type
_entity_poly.pdbx_seq_one_letter_code
_entity_poly.pdbx_strand_id
1 'polypeptide(L)'
;MDTLKSFKGYGKMDPVEDRAFKRKRRNRVILIAVAIILLVAIVAGVSIVISLNKQSSNSETTSPSSASPVSLSSSIKAVCSVTRYPDSCFTSLSTAASNSSSISNDPSSLFNLSLAVASRSVSQLSSFLSTFQIPSSDKRLQAAVRDCKELFDEAVDRFTESSSTLESGKIEDRIGDLRTWLSAAVTDQETCLDGFESTTGGFREKLEAAMVNSSQFTSNCLAIATGIMGLMSKLHIPINRKLLATDGEGSFPAWATERQRRVLVDGQFAVNVTVAGDGTGQVKKIQDAVDMVPKKSTSAFVVYVKAGVYSENVVVDKNKWNVVIVGDGMYKTVVNSERNFVDGSTTFSTATFAVVGSGFVAKDMGFKNSAGPSKHQAVALRSGSDKSIFYRCSFDAYQDTLYAHSNRQFYRECSITGTIDFIFGDAAVIFQSCKIMPREPMSNQANTITAQGKKDPNGSTGIVIQGCTITPFGTVTRPTYLGRPWKNFSTTLVMKSEIGPVVDRAGWMAWMPGTEPPDSIYYAEYENTGAGANVADRVRWAGYRPAIGADEAKKYTVGPFIHGEKWIPGAGVKFDSTL
;
A
#
# COMPACT_ATOMS: atom_id res chain seq x y z
N MET A 1 15.64 54.90 80.08
CA MET A 1 14.33 54.90 79.39
C MET A 1 14.59 54.56 77.93
N ASP A 2 15.03 53.34 77.60
CA ASP A 2 14.25 52.07 77.61
C ASP A 2 13.05 52.17 76.65
N THR A 3 12.81 51.34 75.63
CA THR A 3 13.35 50.03 75.24
C THR A 3 12.88 49.67 73.82
N LEU A 4 13.76 48.99 73.06
CA LEU A 4 13.58 47.86 72.12
C LEU A 4 12.17 47.41 71.66
N LYS A 5 12.08 47.05 70.35
CA LYS A 5 11.85 45.68 69.80
C LYS A 5 11.47 45.76 68.30
N SER A 6 11.78 44.83 67.39
CA SER A 6 12.66 43.66 67.38
C SER A 6 12.67 43.14 65.93
N PHE A 7 13.86 42.73 65.48
CA PHE A 7 14.07 41.86 64.34
C PHE A 7 13.24 40.56 64.44
N LYS A 8 12.73 40.08 63.30
CA LYS A 8 12.04 38.79 63.18
C LYS A 8 13.09 37.72 62.83
N GLY A 9 13.46 36.92 63.83
CA GLY A 9 14.47 35.87 63.73
C GLY A 9 13.96 34.57 63.10
N TYR A 10 14.90 33.81 62.56
CA TYR A 10 14.76 32.46 62.00
C TYR A 10 14.07 31.50 62.98
N GLY A 11 12.92 30.96 62.55
CA GLY A 11 12.17 29.91 63.24
C GLY A 11 12.79 28.53 63.03
N LYS A 12 12.87 27.78 64.13
CA LYS A 12 13.36 26.39 64.26
C LYS A 12 12.60 25.43 63.32
N MET A 13 13.33 24.52 62.67
CA MET A 13 12.77 23.40 61.92
C MET A 13 12.03 22.42 62.84
N ASP A 14 10.92 21.88 62.33
CA ASP A 14 10.08 20.87 63.00
C ASP A 14 10.88 19.56 63.22
N PRO A 15 10.98 19.04 64.46
CA PRO A 15 11.68 17.80 64.76
C PRO A 15 11.09 16.54 64.08
N VAL A 16 9.86 16.60 63.53
CA VAL A 16 9.27 15.51 62.75
C VAL A 16 9.82 15.47 61.32
N GLU A 17 10.04 16.63 60.70
CA GLU A 17 10.60 16.73 59.34
C GLU A 17 12.10 16.38 59.28
N ASP A 18 12.88 16.74 60.31
CA ASP A 18 14.31 16.36 60.40
C ASP A 18 14.49 14.84 60.55
N ARG A 19 13.57 14.17 61.27
CA ARG A 19 13.57 12.69 61.37
C ARG A 19 13.23 12.01 60.05
N ALA A 20 12.28 12.56 59.29
CA ALA A 20 11.92 12.04 57.96
C ALA A 20 13.06 12.20 56.94
N PHE A 21 13.75 13.35 56.96
CA PHE A 21 14.91 13.61 56.11
C PHE A 21 16.08 12.68 56.43
N LYS A 22 16.40 12.49 57.72
CA LYS A 22 17.45 11.54 58.17
C LYS A 22 17.15 10.09 57.77
N ARG A 23 15.89 9.66 57.83
CA ARG A 23 15.47 8.31 57.38
C ARG A 23 15.63 8.12 55.87
N LYS A 24 15.27 9.13 55.06
CA LYS A 24 15.43 9.11 53.60
C LYS A 24 16.90 9.12 53.18
N ARG A 25 17.74 9.89 53.88
CA ARG A 25 19.20 9.90 53.68
C ARG A 25 19.84 8.55 54.05
N ARG A 26 19.45 7.94 55.18
CA ARG A 26 19.95 6.61 55.58
C ARG A 26 19.58 5.52 54.58
N ASN A 27 18.36 5.51 54.06
CA ASN A 27 17.95 4.53 53.05
C ASN A 27 18.69 4.70 51.72
N ARG A 28 18.99 5.94 51.30
CA ARG A 28 19.83 6.20 50.11
C ARG A 28 21.27 5.73 50.30
N VAL A 29 21.86 5.95 51.49
CA VAL A 29 23.22 5.49 51.80
C VAL A 29 23.29 3.96 51.82
N ILE A 30 22.27 3.29 52.37
CA ILE A 30 22.19 1.81 52.34
C ILE A 30 22.07 1.30 50.91
N LEU A 31 21.22 1.90 50.07
CA LEU A 31 21.09 1.50 48.66
C LEU A 31 22.40 1.67 47.87
N ILE A 32 23.13 2.77 48.10
CA ILE A 32 24.43 3.00 47.46
C ILE A 32 25.47 1.98 47.95
N ALA A 33 25.49 1.67 49.26
CA ALA A 33 26.40 0.67 49.81
C ALA A 33 26.13 -0.73 49.24
N VAL A 34 24.85 -1.14 49.12
CA VAL A 34 24.46 -2.42 48.52
C VAL A 34 24.83 -2.48 47.03
N ALA A 35 24.64 -1.39 46.29
CA ALA A 35 25.02 -1.32 44.88
C ALA A 35 26.54 -1.44 44.68
N ILE A 36 27.34 -0.82 45.56
CA ILE A 36 28.82 -0.93 45.52
C ILE A 36 29.25 -2.37 45.83
N ILE A 37 28.64 -3.02 46.82
CA ILE A 37 28.95 -4.42 47.16
C ILE A 37 28.62 -5.36 45.99
N LEU A 38 27.48 -5.18 45.34
CA LEU A 38 27.10 -5.96 44.16
C LEU A 38 28.07 -5.73 42.99
N LEU A 39 28.52 -4.49 42.77
CA LEU A 39 29.47 -4.18 41.71
C LEU A 39 30.85 -4.78 41.98
N VAL A 40 31.32 -4.76 43.23
CA VAL A 40 32.57 -5.43 43.64
C VAL A 40 32.44 -6.96 43.48
N ALA A 41 31.29 -7.55 43.82
CA ALA A 41 31.06 -8.98 43.64
C ALA A 41 31.05 -9.40 42.15
N ILE A 42 30.48 -8.58 41.26
CA ILE A 42 30.50 -8.81 39.81
C ILE A 42 31.92 -8.69 39.27
N VAL A 43 32.68 -7.67 39.68
CA VAL A 43 34.07 -7.50 39.24
C VAL A 43 34.95 -8.64 39.75
N ALA A 44 34.78 -9.08 41.01
CA ALA A 44 35.48 -10.25 41.54
C ALA A 44 35.09 -11.54 40.79
N GLY A 45 33.80 -11.74 40.49
CA GLY A 45 33.32 -12.88 39.69
C GLY A 45 33.92 -12.91 38.28
N VAL A 46 33.96 -11.77 37.58
CA VAL A 46 34.59 -11.65 36.25
C VAL A 46 36.10 -11.89 36.33
N SER A 47 36.76 -11.40 37.38
CA SER A 47 38.21 -11.60 37.60
C SER A 47 38.56 -13.07 37.84
N ILE A 48 37.72 -13.79 38.60
CA ILE A 48 37.86 -15.22 38.86
C ILE A 48 37.60 -16.03 37.58
N VAL A 49 36.56 -15.70 36.80
CA VAL A 49 36.28 -16.37 35.51
C VAL A 49 37.44 -16.17 34.52
N ILE A 50 38.00 -14.97 34.41
CA ILE A 50 39.15 -14.70 33.53
C ILE A 50 40.40 -15.44 34.01
N SER A 51 40.61 -15.56 35.33
CA SER A 51 41.77 -16.26 35.89
C SER A 51 41.67 -17.78 35.76
N LEU A 52 40.45 -18.34 35.89
CA LEU A 52 40.18 -19.76 35.65
C LEU A 52 40.24 -20.10 34.14
N ASN A 53 39.89 -19.17 33.25
CA ASN A 53 40.08 -19.35 31.80
C ASN A 53 41.55 -19.21 31.35
N LYS A 54 42.42 -18.61 32.17
CA LYS A 54 43.84 -18.41 31.86
C LYS A 54 44.73 -19.56 32.31
N GLN A 55 44.21 -20.50 33.10
CA GLN A 55 44.95 -21.66 33.60
C GLN A 55 44.68 -22.97 32.83
N SER A 56 43.81 -22.96 31.81
CA SER A 56 43.52 -24.15 30.98
C SER A 56 44.15 -24.11 29.57
N SER A 57 45.08 -23.19 29.29
CA SER A 57 45.83 -23.20 28.03
C SER A 57 47.18 -23.90 28.21
N ASN A 58 47.17 -25.23 28.15
CA ASN A 58 48.34 -26.02 27.76
C ASN A 58 47.88 -27.17 26.84
N SER A 59 48.34 -27.07 25.59
CA SER A 59 48.40 -28.09 24.53
C SER A 59 47.14 -28.90 24.22
N GLU A 60 46.48 -28.55 23.10
CA GLU A 60 46.49 -29.41 21.91
C GLU A 60 46.07 -28.62 20.68
N THR A 61 46.94 -28.63 19.67
CA THR A 61 46.78 -27.98 18.37
C THR A 61 45.63 -28.65 17.62
N THR A 62 44.43 -28.10 17.71
CA THR A 62 43.34 -28.40 16.77
C THR A 62 43.08 -27.15 15.94
N SER A 63 43.41 -27.25 14.66
CA SER A 63 43.03 -26.32 13.60
C SER A 63 41.56 -25.90 13.76
N PRO A 64 41.19 -24.64 13.46
CA PRO A 64 39.78 -24.24 13.50
C PRO A 64 39.02 -25.12 12.53
N SER A 65 38.18 -26.00 13.06
CA SER A 65 37.24 -26.78 12.27
C SER A 65 36.34 -25.81 11.53
N SER A 66 36.45 -25.85 10.20
CA SER A 66 35.52 -25.27 9.25
C SER A 66 34.09 -25.50 9.74
N ALA A 67 33.32 -24.43 9.91
CA ALA A 67 31.87 -24.54 10.08
C ALA A 67 31.33 -25.45 8.97
N SER A 68 30.63 -26.52 9.35
CA SER A 68 30.02 -27.43 8.38
C SER A 68 29.20 -26.62 7.35
N PRO A 69 29.30 -26.91 6.04
CA PRO A 69 28.55 -26.18 5.04
C PRO A 69 27.05 -26.26 5.36
N VAL A 70 26.39 -25.10 5.48
CA VAL A 70 24.95 -25.04 5.74
C VAL A 70 24.23 -25.80 4.63
N SER A 71 23.51 -26.87 5.00
CA SER A 71 22.79 -27.67 4.02
C SER A 71 21.74 -26.81 3.30
N LEU A 72 21.51 -27.10 2.02
CA LEU A 72 20.47 -26.42 1.23
C LEU A 72 19.09 -26.54 1.89
N SER A 73 18.78 -27.72 2.44
CA SER A 73 17.54 -27.97 3.20
C SER A 73 17.40 -27.04 4.41
N SER A 74 18.47 -26.85 5.19
CA SER A 74 18.49 -25.93 6.34
C SER A 74 18.25 -24.48 5.90
N SER A 75 18.81 -24.08 4.76
CA SER A 75 18.66 -22.74 4.21
C SER A 75 17.24 -22.48 3.71
N ILE A 76 16.63 -23.47 3.03
CA ILE A 76 15.22 -23.42 2.62
C ILE A 76 14.32 -23.30 3.85
N LYS A 77 14.55 -24.08 4.92
CA LYS A 77 13.77 -23.96 6.17
C LYS A 77 13.87 -22.56 6.78
N ALA A 78 15.07 -21.97 6.78
CA ALA A 78 15.28 -20.63 7.30
C ALA A 78 14.50 -19.57 6.50
N VAL A 79 14.54 -19.63 5.16
CA VAL A 79 13.76 -18.74 4.27
C VAL A 79 12.25 -18.96 4.47
N CYS A 80 11.79 -20.21 4.55
CA CYS A 80 10.37 -20.51 4.71
C CYS A 80 9.82 -20.17 6.11
N SER A 81 10.68 -20.04 7.13
CA SER A 81 10.26 -19.71 8.49
C SER A 81 9.61 -18.34 8.65
N VAL A 82 9.85 -17.40 7.72
CA VAL A 82 9.22 -16.08 7.72
C VAL A 82 7.88 -16.03 6.97
N THR A 83 7.47 -17.14 6.36
CA THR A 83 6.31 -17.19 5.48
C THR A 83 5.02 -17.58 6.20
N ARG A 84 3.87 -17.23 5.61
CA ARG A 84 2.55 -17.61 6.11
C ARG A 84 2.26 -19.10 5.92
N TYR A 85 2.87 -19.73 4.91
CA TYR A 85 2.67 -21.13 4.56
C TYR A 85 4.02 -21.87 4.52
N PRO A 86 4.68 -22.10 5.68
CA PRO A 86 6.04 -22.64 5.75
C PRO A 86 6.18 -24.03 5.13
N ASP A 87 5.19 -24.91 5.29
CA ASP A 87 5.22 -26.27 4.73
C ASP A 87 5.10 -26.25 3.20
N SER A 88 4.21 -25.41 2.69
CA SER A 88 4.01 -25.18 1.25
C SER A 88 5.25 -24.55 0.61
N CYS A 89 5.86 -23.57 1.29
CA CYS A 89 7.14 -22.98 0.90
C CYS A 89 8.25 -24.04 0.86
N PHE A 90 8.42 -24.82 1.93
CA PHE A 90 9.51 -25.78 2.03
C PHE A 90 9.39 -26.88 0.97
N THR A 91 8.19 -27.42 0.78
CA THR A 91 7.91 -28.47 -0.19
C THR A 91 8.20 -27.99 -1.60
N SER A 92 7.63 -26.85 -1.99
CA SER A 92 7.75 -26.33 -3.35
C SER A 92 9.18 -25.90 -3.70
N LEU A 93 9.90 -25.24 -2.78
CA LEU A 93 11.30 -24.87 -2.98
C LEU A 93 12.23 -26.10 -3.02
N SER A 94 11.99 -27.10 -2.17
CA SER A 94 12.79 -28.33 -2.18
C SER A 94 12.63 -29.10 -3.49
N THR A 95 11.40 -29.21 -4.00
CA THR A 95 11.14 -29.85 -5.31
C THR A 95 11.78 -29.06 -6.45
N ALA A 96 11.65 -27.74 -6.47
CA ALA A 96 12.28 -26.90 -7.49
C ALA A 96 13.81 -26.95 -7.42
N ALA A 97 14.37 -27.06 -6.21
CA ALA A 97 15.80 -27.13 -5.99
C ALA A 97 16.42 -28.43 -6.51
N SER A 98 15.77 -29.57 -6.29
CA SER A 98 16.20 -30.87 -6.80
C SER A 98 16.24 -30.95 -8.33
N ASN A 99 15.43 -30.13 -9.01
CA ASN A 99 15.34 -30.10 -10.47
C ASN A 99 16.34 -29.13 -11.14
N SER A 100 17.15 -28.40 -10.37
CA SER A 100 18.08 -27.40 -10.88
C SER A 100 19.54 -27.79 -10.60
N SER A 101 20.41 -27.65 -11.58
CA SER A 101 21.76 -28.26 -11.59
C SER A 101 22.85 -27.56 -10.75
N SER A 102 22.51 -26.57 -9.93
CA SER A 102 23.28 -26.04 -8.78
C SER A 102 22.58 -24.79 -8.27
N ILE A 103 21.84 -24.87 -7.16
CA ILE A 103 21.28 -23.69 -6.49
C ILE A 103 22.15 -23.35 -5.30
N SER A 104 22.57 -22.10 -5.25
CA SER A 104 23.25 -21.53 -4.08
C SER A 104 22.33 -21.55 -2.87
N ASN A 105 22.90 -21.82 -1.70
CA ASN A 105 22.19 -21.84 -0.41
C ASN A 105 21.95 -20.43 0.16
N ASP A 106 22.27 -19.37 -0.59
CA ASP A 106 22.05 -17.99 -0.16
C ASP A 106 20.56 -17.57 -0.24
N PRO A 107 20.09 -16.69 0.67
CA PRO A 107 18.69 -16.25 0.69
C PRO A 107 18.18 -15.59 -0.58
N SER A 108 19.02 -14.88 -1.33
CA SER A 108 18.61 -14.18 -2.56
C SER A 108 18.35 -15.16 -3.69
N SER A 109 19.20 -16.18 -3.84
CA SER A 109 18.99 -17.29 -4.79
C SER A 109 17.73 -18.08 -4.46
N LEU A 110 17.49 -18.39 -3.18
CA LEU A 110 16.27 -19.07 -2.73
C LEU A 110 15.02 -18.22 -2.92
N PHE A 111 15.11 -16.90 -2.74
CA PHE A 111 14.02 -15.99 -3.03
C PHE A 111 13.72 -15.94 -4.54
N ASN A 112 14.75 -15.87 -5.39
CA ASN A 112 14.55 -15.92 -6.85
C ASN A 112 13.90 -17.25 -7.29
N LEU A 113 14.30 -18.37 -6.67
CA LEU A 113 13.65 -19.66 -6.88
C LEU A 113 12.17 -19.64 -6.48
N SER A 114 11.83 -18.98 -5.36
CA SER A 114 10.44 -18.79 -4.93
C SER A 114 9.61 -18.02 -5.95
N LEU A 115 10.18 -16.95 -6.53
CA LEU A 115 9.53 -16.18 -7.60
C LEU A 115 9.24 -17.05 -8.82
N ALA A 116 10.20 -17.89 -9.23
CA ALA A 116 10.03 -18.80 -10.35
C ALA A 116 8.96 -19.88 -10.09
N VAL A 117 8.87 -20.39 -8.87
CA VAL A 117 7.83 -21.33 -8.44
C VAL A 117 6.44 -20.68 -8.50
N ALA A 118 6.29 -19.47 -7.94
CA ALA A 118 5.03 -18.74 -7.96
C ALA A 118 4.59 -18.38 -9.38
N SER A 119 5.51 -17.84 -10.20
CA SER A 119 5.25 -17.50 -11.60
C SER A 119 4.78 -18.71 -12.42
N ARG A 120 5.46 -19.86 -12.30
CA ARG A 120 5.03 -21.10 -12.95
C ARG A 120 3.62 -21.52 -12.50
N SER A 121 3.34 -21.50 -11.20
CA SER A 121 2.02 -21.87 -10.69
C SER A 121 0.90 -20.97 -11.19
N VAL A 122 1.13 -19.65 -11.28
CA VAL A 122 0.13 -18.71 -11.81
C VAL A 122 -0.06 -18.88 -13.32
N SER A 123 1.02 -19.05 -14.07
CA SER A 123 0.96 -19.21 -15.54
C SER A 123 0.09 -20.41 -15.97
N GLN A 124 0.05 -21.48 -15.18
CA GLN A 124 -0.76 -22.67 -15.44
C GLN A 124 -2.27 -22.42 -15.29
N LEU A 125 -2.67 -21.41 -14.51
CA LEU A 125 -4.09 -21.09 -14.29
C LEU A 125 -4.78 -20.55 -15.53
N SER A 126 -4.06 -19.81 -16.39
CA SER A 126 -4.60 -19.34 -17.68
C SER A 126 -5.02 -20.50 -18.59
N SER A 127 -4.26 -21.60 -18.57
CA SER A 127 -4.63 -22.84 -19.25
C SER A 127 -5.83 -23.52 -18.59
N PHE A 128 -5.87 -23.57 -17.26
CA PHE A 128 -7.01 -24.11 -16.51
C PHE A 128 -8.32 -23.38 -16.82
N LEU A 129 -8.31 -22.04 -16.87
CA LEU A 129 -9.47 -21.23 -17.25
C LEU A 129 -9.99 -21.54 -18.65
N SER A 130 -9.11 -21.99 -19.55
CA SER A 130 -9.49 -22.36 -20.92
C SER A 130 -10.24 -23.70 -20.98
N THR A 131 -10.26 -24.48 -19.89
CA THR A 131 -11.04 -25.72 -19.79
C THR A 131 -12.51 -25.47 -19.42
N PHE A 132 -12.86 -24.26 -18.99
CA PHE A 132 -14.23 -23.92 -18.62
C PHE A 132 -15.13 -23.92 -19.85
N GLN A 133 -16.20 -24.72 -19.80
CA GLN A 133 -17.26 -24.71 -20.80
C GLN A 133 -18.22 -23.56 -20.48
N ILE A 134 -17.99 -22.41 -21.12
CA ILE A 134 -18.73 -21.18 -20.86
C ILE A 134 -19.84 -21.02 -21.89
N PRO A 135 -21.12 -20.91 -21.48
CA PRO A 135 -22.22 -20.61 -22.39
C PRO A 135 -22.02 -19.28 -23.13
N SER A 136 -22.31 -19.24 -24.43
CA SER A 136 -22.21 -18.02 -25.24
C SER A 136 -23.14 -16.90 -24.76
N SER A 137 -24.23 -17.25 -24.08
CA SER A 137 -25.19 -16.33 -23.49
C SER A 137 -24.72 -15.67 -22.19
N ASP A 138 -23.76 -16.27 -21.47
CA ASP A 138 -23.27 -15.75 -20.19
C ASP A 138 -22.11 -14.77 -20.40
N LYS A 139 -22.47 -13.53 -20.74
CA LYS A 139 -21.52 -12.45 -20.99
C LYS A 139 -20.67 -12.11 -19.76
N ARG A 140 -21.24 -12.24 -18.55
CA ARG A 140 -20.53 -11.92 -17.30
C ARG A 140 -19.44 -12.94 -17.03
N LEU A 141 -19.75 -14.22 -17.17
CA LEU A 141 -18.76 -15.29 -17.00
C LEU A 141 -17.64 -15.21 -18.05
N GLN A 142 -17.97 -14.87 -19.30
CA GLN A 142 -16.95 -14.62 -20.33
C GLN A 142 -16.05 -13.44 -19.98
N ALA A 143 -16.61 -12.37 -19.42
CA ALA A 143 -15.84 -11.21 -18.96
C ALA A 143 -14.93 -11.59 -17.78
N ALA A 144 -15.45 -12.31 -16.78
CA ALA A 144 -14.66 -12.78 -15.65
C ALA A 144 -13.45 -13.62 -16.09
N VAL A 145 -13.65 -14.55 -17.03
CA VAL A 145 -12.55 -15.41 -17.54
C VAL A 145 -11.52 -14.61 -18.32
N ARG A 146 -11.94 -13.62 -19.12
CA ARG A 146 -11.03 -12.74 -19.85
C ARG A 146 -10.20 -11.88 -18.89
N ASP A 147 -10.86 -11.26 -17.92
CA ASP A 147 -10.20 -10.40 -16.92
C ASP A 147 -9.20 -11.20 -16.10
N CYS A 148 -9.56 -12.42 -15.69
CA CYS A 148 -8.64 -13.30 -14.99
C CYS A 148 -7.39 -13.67 -15.79
N LYS A 149 -7.52 -13.92 -17.09
CA LYS A 149 -6.35 -14.20 -17.94
C LYS A 149 -5.42 -13.00 -18.01
N GLU A 150 -5.97 -11.79 -18.13
CA GLU A 150 -5.21 -10.54 -18.08
C GLU A 150 -4.50 -10.39 -16.72
N LEU A 151 -5.22 -10.58 -15.61
CA LEU A 151 -4.69 -10.47 -14.26
C LEU A 151 -3.60 -11.51 -13.95
N PHE A 152 -3.74 -12.76 -14.41
CA PHE A 152 -2.69 -13.76 -14.25
C PHE A 152 -1.45 -13.45 -15.09
N ASP A 153 -1.62 -12.90 -16.29
CA ASP A 153 -0.51 -12.43 -17.13
C ASP A 153 0.22 -11.24 -16.47
N GLU A 154 -0.50 -10.31 -15.87
CA GLU A 154 0.09 -9.22 -15.06
C GLU A 154 0.84 -9.74 -13.82
N ALA A 155 0.29 -10.71 -13.10
CA ALA A 155 0.95 -11.32 -11.95
C ALA A 155 2.27 -12.01 -12.36
N VAL A 156 2.28 -12.70 -13.51
CA VAL A 156 3.49 -13.33 -14.08
C VAL A 156 4.56 -12.29 -14.43
N ASP A 157 4.16 -11.16 -15.03
CA ASP A 157 5.06 -10.05 -15.32
C ASP A 157 5.70 -9.50 -14.03
N ARG A 158 4.91 -9.33 -12.96
CA ARG A 158 5.39 -8.83 -11.66
C ARG A 158 6.43 -9.74 -11.01
N PHE A 159 6.27 -11.06 -11.13
CA PHE A 159 7.32 -12.00 -10.69
C PHE A 159 8.58 -11.88 -11.55
N THR A 160 8.44 -11.74 -12.86
CA THR A 160 9.56 -11.62 -13.80
C THR A 160 10.35 -10.33 -13.56
N GLU A 161 9.65 -9.22 -13.36
CA GLU A 161 10.23 -7.93 -12.99
C GLU A 161 10.96 -8.00 -11.64
N SER A 162 10.35 -8.69 -10.66
CA SER A 162 10.98 -8.94 -9.35
C SER A 162 12.28 -9.73 -9.48
N SER A 163 12.28 -10.81 -10.27
CA SER A 163 13.48 -11.62 -10.54
C SER A 163 14.59 -10.81 -11.21
N SER A 164 14.26 -10.08 -12.28
CA SER A 164 15.25 -9.23 -12.99
C SER A 164 15.83 -8.12 -12.10
N THR A 165 15.05 -7.63 -11.14
CA THR A 165 15.48 -6.62 -10.17
C THR A 165 16.47 -7.19 -9.15
N LEU A 166 16.35 -8.47 -8.80
CA LEU A 166 17.32 -9.15 -7.93
C LEU A 166 18.66 -9.38 -8.62
N GLU A 167 18.67 -9.57 -9.95
CA GLU A 167 19.90 -9.80 -10.72
C GLU A 167 20.70 -8.52 -10.96
N SER A 168 20.02 -7.36 -11.02
CA SER A 168 20.58 -6.08 -11.47
C SER A 168 21.01 -5.13 -10.34
N GLY A 169 20.89 -5.52 -9.06
CA GLY A 169 21.26 -4.64 -7.96
C GLY A 169 21.19 -5.25 -6.57
N LYS A 170 21.45 -4.41 -5.56
CA LYS A 170 21.38 -4.80 -4.14
C LYS A 170 19.91 -4.88 -3.69
N ILE A 171 19.54 -5.99 -3.04
CA ILE A 171 18.17 -6.25 -2.59
C ILE A 171 17.66 -5.19 -1.61
N GLU A 172 18.55 -4.62 -0.80
CA GLU A 172 18.23 -3.60 0.20
C GLU A 172 17.66 -2.33 -0.43
N ASP A 173 18.15 -1.95 -1.61
CA ASP A 173 17.73 -0.73 -2.32
C ASP A 173 16.43 -0.93 -3.10
N ARG A 174 16.00 -2.19 -3.27
CA ARG A 174 14.89 -2.60 -4.14
C ARG A 174 13.72 -3.24 -3.39
N ILE A 175 13.87 -3.46 -2.08
CA ILE A 175 12.87 -4.18 -1.28
C ILE A 175 11.48 -3.54 -1.30
N GLY A 176 11.40 -2.21 -1.36
CA GLY A 176 10.14 -1.49 -1.50
C GLY A 176 9.43 -1.77 -2.82
N ASP A 177 10.18 -1.85 -3.93
CA ASP A 177 9.62 -2.17 -5.25
C ASP A 177 9.18 -3.65 -5.31
N LEU A 178 10.02 -4.56 -4.80
CA LEU A 178 9.68 -6.00 -4.70
C LEU A 178 8.40 -6.24 -3.89
N ARG A 179 8.28 -5.61 -2.72
CA ARG A 179 7.05 -5.70 -1.90
C ARG A 179 5.84 -5.10 -2.61
N THR A 180 6.02 -4.01 -3.35
CA THR A 180 4.94 -3.39 -4.13
C THR A 180 4.42 -4.35 -5.19
N TRP A 181 5.28 -4.87 -6.06
CA TRP A 181 4.88 -5.74 -7.17
C TRP A 181 4.34 -7.09 -6.69
N LEU A 182 4.89 -7.66 -5.61
CA LEU A 182 4.37 -8.89 -5.02
C LEU A 182 3.04 -8.69 -4.29
N SER A 183 2.83 -7.55 -3.63
CA SER A 183 1.51 -7.21 -3.08
C SER A 183 0.48 -7.12 -4.21
N ALA A 184 0.88 -6.45 -5.30
CA ALA A 184 0.03 -6.33 -6.47
C ALA A 184 -0.28 -7.72 -7.09
N ALA A 185 0.70 -8.63 -7.20
CA ALA A 185 0.46 -10.00 -7.71
C ALA A 185 -0.52 -10.82 -6.85
N VAL A 186 -0.60 -10.55 -5.54
CA VAL A 186 -1.68 -11.05 -4.68
C VAL A 186 -3.00 -10.41 -5.11
N THR A 187 -3.05 -9.09 -5.23
CA THR A 187 -4.25 -8.35 -5.65
C THR A 187 -4.81 -8.84 -6.99
N ASP A 188 -3.97 -9.20 -7.96
CA ASP A 188 -4.42 -9.69 -9.27
C ASP A 188 -5.19 -11.01 -9.17
N GLN A 189 -4.62 -11.96 -8.42
CA GLN A 189 -5.24 -13.26 -8.17
C GLN A 189 -6.57 -13.10 -7.43
N GLU A 190 -6.63 -12.19 -6.46
CA GLU A 190 -7.87 -11.91 -5.74
C GLU A 190 -8.92 -11.22 -6.59
N THR A 191 -8.51 -10.23 -7.40
CA THR A 191 -9.42 -9.55 -8.33
C THR A 191 -10.00 -10.54 -9.34
N CYS A 192 -9.19 -11.51 -9.78
CA CYS A 192 -9.65 -12.57 -10.65
C CYS A 192 -10.77 -13.38 -9.97
N LEU A 193 -10.56 -13.85 -8.74
CA LEU A 193 -11.59 -14.59 -7.99
C LEU A 193 -12.85 -13.73 -7.80
N ASP A 194 -12.70 -12.46 -7.44
CA ASP A 194 -13.79 -11.51 -7.25
C ASP A 194 -14.61 -11.27 -8.52
N GLY A 195 -13.99 -11.38 -9.70
CA GLY A 195 -14.68 -11.33 -10.99
C GLY A 195 -15.74 -12.42 -11.19
N PHE A 196 -15.64 -13.54 -10.47
CA PHE A 196 -16.62 -14.62 -10.49
C PHE A 196 -17.73 -14.49 -9.43
N GLU A 197 -17.74 -13.42 -8.63
CA GLU A 197 -18.85 -13.18 -7.70
C GLU A 197 -20.18 -13.04 -8.46
N SER A 198 -21.23 -13.64 -7.92
CA SER A 198 -22.56 -13.68 -8.55
C SER A 198 -22.60 -14.35 -9.93
N THR A 199 -21.60 -15.18 -10.28
CA THR A 199 -21.69 -16.12 -11.42
C THR A 199 -22.33 -17.44 -10.97
N THR A 200 -22.97 -18.14 -11.89
CA THR A 200 -23.61 -19.45 -11.64
C THR A 200 -22.74 -20.60 -12.16
N GLY A 201 -22.89 -21.81 -11.60
CA GLY A 201 -22.25 -23.02 -12.14
C GLY A 201 -20.98 -23.51 -11.43
N GLY A 202 -20.67 -22.94 -10.25
CA GLY A 202 -19.59 -23.42 -9.39
C GLY A 202 -18.17 -23.08 -9.90
N PHE A 203 -18.05 -22.11 -10.83
CA PHE A 203 -16.77 -21.75 -11.43
C PHE A 203 -15.82 -21.08 -10.45
N ARG A 204 -16.36 -20.25 -9.54
CA ARG A 204 -15.57 -19.58 -8.49
C ARG A 204 -14.89 -20.61 -7.58
N GLU A 205 -15.64 -21.60 -7.09
CA GLU A 205 -15.16 -22.63 -6.18
C GLU A 205 -14.12 -23.53 -6.84
N LYS A 206 -14.34 -23.91 -8.11
CA LYS A 206 -13.36 -24.65 -8.90
C LYS A 206 -12.06 -23.87 -9.10
N LEU A 207 -12.18 -22.57 -9.40
CA LEU A 207 -11.02 -21.70 -9.57
C LEU A 207 -10.28 -21.48 -8.24
N GLU A 208 -10.99 -21.21 -7.16
CA GLU A 208 -10.43 -21.06 -5.82
C GLU A 208 -9.65 -22.32 -5.41
N ALA A 209 -10.21 -23.51 -5.65
CA ALA A 209 -9.51 -24.77 -5.41
C ALA A 209 -8.24 -24.94 -6.27
N ALA A 210 -8.27 -24.51 -7.54
CA ALA A 210 -7.10 -24.54 -8.42
C ALA A 210 -6.02 -23.52 -8.02
N MET A 211 -6.42 -22.42 -7.38
CA MET A 211 -5.54 -21.31 -6.99
C MET A 211 -4.86 -21.49 -5.63
N VAL A 212 -5.19 -22.53 -4.86
CA VAL A 212 -4.62 -22.74 -3.51
C VAL A 212 -3.09 -22.64 -3.52
N ASN A 213 -2.43 -23.35 -4.45
CA ASN A 213 -0.97 -23.33 -4.54
C ASN A 213 -0.43 -21.97 -5.00
N SER A 214 -1.02 -21.37 -6.04
CA SER A 214 -0.54 -20.09 -6.58
C SER A 214 -0.66 -18.97 -5.54
N SER A 215 -1.78 -18.91 -4.83
CA SER A 215 -2.02 -17.92 -3.77
C SER A 215 -1.06 -18.10 -2.60
N GLN A 216 -0.81 -19.34 -2.16
CA GLN A 216 0.17 -19.62 -1.10
C GLN A 216 1.60 -19.26 -1.53
N PHE A 217 2.02 -19.64 -2.74
CA PHE A 217 3.37 -19.34 -3.24
C PHE A 217 3.58 -17.84 -3.42
N THR A 218 2.57 -17.11 -3.87
CA THR A 218 2.62 -15.65 -3.99
C THR A 218 2.74 -14.98 -2.61
N SER A 219 1.92 -15.41 -1.64
CA SER A 219 2.02 -14.96 -0.24
C SER A 219 3.40 -15.25 0.36
N ASN A 220 3.95 -16.44 0.09
CA ASN A 220 5.29 -16.81 0.53
C ASN A 220 6.36 -15.90 -0.09
N CYS A 221 6.28 -15.59 -1.38
CA CYS A 221 7.20 -14.63 -2.02
C CYS A 221 7.16 -13.26 -1.34
N LEU A 222 5.96 -12.75 -1.07
CA LEU A 222 5.76 -11.45 -0.42
C LEU A 222 6.30 -11.44 1.02
N ALA A 223 6.10 -12.54 1.76
CA ALA A 223 6.61 -12.70 3.12
C ALA A 223 8.15 -12.82 3.14
N ILE A 224 8.74 -13.58 2.20
CA ILE A 224 10.19 -13.66 2.04
C ILE A 224 10.76 -12.27 1.74
N ALA A 225 10.20 -11.54 0.77
CA ALA A 225 10.62 -10.17 0.46
C ALA A 225 10.53 -9.25 1.70
N THR A 226 9.50 -9.41 2.53
CA THR A 226 9.35 -8.60 3.74
C THR A 226 10.37 -9.00 4.84
N GLY A 227 10.69 -10.29 4.96
CA GLY A 227 11.56 -10.83 6.01
C GLY A 227 13.05 -10.96 5.66
N ILE A 228 13.42 -10.86 4.38
CA ILE A 228 14.77 -11.22 3.89
C ILE A 228 15.89 -10.40 4.55
N MET A 229 15.67 -9.11 4.83
CA MET A 229 16.65 -8.29 5.54
C MET A 229 16.89 -8.79 6.97
N GLY A 230 15.82 -9.19 7.68
CA GLY A 230 15.94 -9.77 9.01
C GLY A 230 16.65 -11.12 8.98
N LEU A 231 16.44 -11.91 7.92
CA LEU A 231 17.12 -13.19 7.71
C LEU A 231 18.62 -12.99 7.44
N MET A 232 18.99 -12.09 6.52
CA MET A 232 20.38 -11.76 6.21
C MET A 232 21.14 -11.29 7.46
N SER A 233 20.49 -10.47 8.30
CA SER A 233 21.08 -10.02 9.57
C SER A 233 21.34 -11.18 10.54
N LYS A 234 20.42 -12.15 10.63
CA LYS A 234 20.59 -13.34 11.49
C LYS A 234 21.69 -14.28 10.97
N LEU A 235 21.88 -14.32 9.65
CA LEU A 235 22.89 -15.14 8.99
C LEU A 235 24.27 -14.45 8.89
N HIS A 236 24.45 -13.27 9.51
CA HIS A 236 25.68 -12.47 9.45
C HIS A 236 26.14 -12.12 8.02
N ILE A 237 25.19 -12.05 7.07
CA ILE A 237 25.47 -11.58 5.71
C ILE A 237 25.56 -10.05 5.79
N PRO A 238 26.65 -9.41 5.30
CA PRO A 238 26.85 -7.98 5.43
C PRO A 238 25.74 -7.19 4.72
N ILE A 239 24.90 -6.51 5.51
CA ILE A 239 23.86 -5.60 5.02
C ILE A 239 24.45 -4.20 4.92
N ASN A 240 24.64 -3.69 3.71
CA ASN A 240 25.01 -2.29 3.51
C ASN A 240 23.76 -1.41 3.61
N ARG A 241 23.26 -1.21 4.82
CA ARG A 241 22.13 -0.31 5.07
C ARG A 241 22.62 1.12 4.87
N LYS A 242 22.36 1.74 3.71
CA LYS A 242 22.35 3.20 3.66
C LYS A 242 21.23 3.64 4.59
N LEU A 243 21.61 4.17 5.75
CA LEU A 243 20.71 4.99 6.55
C LEU A 243 20.20 6.05 5.57
N LEU A 244 18.87 6.19 5.42
CA LEU A 244 18.27 7.28 4.68
C LEU A 244 18.61 8.58 5.43
N ALA A 245 19.83 9.08 5.21
CA ALA A 245 20.14 10.46 5.44
C ALA A 245 19.27 11.25 4.47
N THR A 246 18.57 12.24 5.01
CA THR A 246 18.03 13.37 4.27
C THR A 246 19.18 14.14 3.64
N ASP A 247 19.83 13.56 2.64
CA ASP A 247 20.79 14.28 1.83
C ASP A 247 19.98 15.10 0.84
N GLY A 248 19.86 16.39 1.16
CA GLY A 248 19.51 17.41 0.19
C GLY A 248 20.43 17.30 -1.03
N GLU A 249 19.88 17.72 -2.18
CA GLU A 249 20.45 17.64 -3.53
C GLU A 249 20.12 16.36 -4.32
N GLY A 250 18.88 16.30 -4.81
CA GLY A 250 18.67 16.49 -6.25
C GLY A 250 19.08 15.37 -7.22
N SER A 251 19.18 14.10 -6.81
CA SER A 251 19.18 13.00 -7.80
C SER A 251 17.75 12.62 -8.17
N PHE A 252 17.25 13.23 -9.23
CA PHE A 252 15.95 12.90 -9.83
C PHE A 252 16.00 11.53 -10.52
N PRO A 253 14.86 10.83 -10.67
CA PRO A 253 14.81 9.58 -11.42
C PRO A 253 15.35 9.75 -12.84
N ALA A 254 16.05 8.74 -13.35
CA ALA A 254 16.59 8.76 -14.71
C ALA A 254 15.53 8.98 -15.81
N TRP A 255 14.24 8.71 -15.51
CA TRP A 255 13.12 8.95 -16.42
C TRP A 255 12.61 10.41 -16.43
N ALA A 256 12.97 11.24 -15.44
CA ALA A 256 12.50 12.61 -15.27
C ALA A 256 13.63 13.63 -15.57
N THR A 257 13.76 14.00 -16.85
CA THR A 257 14.68 15.04 -17.31
C THR A 257 14.28 16.43 -16.80
N GLU A 258 15.23 17.37 -16.68
CA GLU A 258 14.96 18.76 -16.28
C GLU A 258 13.91 19.47 -17.14
N ARG A 259 13.77 19.05 -18.41
CA ARG A 259 12.77 19.55 -19.35
C ARG A 259 11.36 19.02 -19.05
N GLN A 260 11.26 17.79 -18.52
CA GLN A 260 10.02 17.17 -18.06
C GLN A 260 9.56 17.73 -16.69
N ARG A 261 10.47 18.24 -15.85
CA ARG A 261 10.12 18.86 -14.55
C ARG A 261 9.35 20.18 -14.68
N ARG A 262 9.49 20.89 -15.81
CA ARG A 262 8.71 22.10 -16.14
C ARG A 262 7.31 21.80 -16.70
N VAL A 263 7.00 20.53 -16.98
CA VAL A 263 5.76 20.08 -17.64
C VAL A 263 4.52 20.26 -16.76
N LEU A 264 4.65 20.43 -15.43
CA LEU A 264 3.47 20.66 -14.58
C LEU A 264 3.39 22.05 -13.95
N VAL A 265 4.37 22.94 -14.18
CA VAL A 265 4.46 24.25 -13.51
C VAL A 265 4.00 25.42 -14.39
N ASP A 266 4.34 25.50 -15.69
CA ASP A 266 4.22 26.77 -16.45
C ASP A 266 3.53 26.71 -17.85
N GLY A 267 2.77 25.67 -18.18
CA GLY A 267 1.86 25.74 -19.34
C GLY A 267 2.48 25.71 -20.75
N GLN A 268 3.81 25.68 -20.89
CA GLN A 268 4.50 25.49 -22.17
C GLN A 268 5.03 24.06 -22.28
N PHE A 269 4.30 23.21 -23.02
CA PHE A 269 4.62 21.79 -23.17
C PHE A 269 5.12 21.47 -24.58
N ALA A 270 6.10 20.58 -24.69
CA ALA A 270 6.29 19.83 -25.92
C ALA A 270 5.22 18.73 -25.97
N VAL A 271 4.04 19.07 -26.48
CA VAL A 271 2.91 18.14 -26.64
C VAL A 271 3.24 17.14 -27.75
N ASN A 272 3.15 15.84 -27.46
CA ASN A 272 3.31 14.81 -28.48
C ASN A 272 2.07 14.70 -29.37
N VAL A 273 0.88 14.71 -28.75
CA VAL A 273 -0.41 14.60 -29.44
C VAL A 273 -1.46 15.49 -28.77
N THR A 274 -2.22 16.26 -29.55
CA THR A 274 -3.41 16.98 -29.08
C THR A 274 -4.67 16.24 -29.51
N VAL A 275 -5.55 16.02 -28.55
CA VAL A 275 -6.89 15.46 -28.74
C VAL A 275 -7.91 16.60 -28.71
N ALA A 276 -8.78 16.66 -29.72
CA ALA A 276 -9.88 17.62 -29.74
C ALA A 276 -11.12 17.01 -30.41
N GLY A 277 -12.22 16.88 -29.66
CA GLY A 277 -13.46 16.29 -30.17
C GLY A 277 -14.07 17.09 -31.33
N ASP A 278 -13.80 18.40 -31.40
CA ASP A 278 -14.21 19.30 -32.47
C ASP A 278 -13.37 19.19 -33.75
N GLY A 279 -12.30 18.38 -33.74
CA GLY A 279 -11.39 18.20 -34.87
C GLY A 279 -10.28 19.25 -34.98
N THR A 280 -10.11 20.14 -34.00
CA THR A 280 -9.03 21.15 -33.97
C THR A 280 -7.71 20.63 -33.38
N GLY A 281 -7.60 19.32 -33.16
CA GLY A 281 -6.41 18.61 -32.66
C GLY A 281 -5.93 17.57 -33.69
N GLN A 282 -4.83 16.88 -33.40
CA GLN A 282 -4.32 15.83 -34.29
C GLN A 282 -5.24 14.59 -34.33
N VAL A 283 -5.92 14.28 -33.22
CA VAL A 283 -6.91 13.18 -33.15
C VAL A 283 -8.18 13.62 -32.43
N LYS A 284 -9.27 12.88 -32.63
CA LYS A 284 -10.58 13.18 -32.03
C LYS A 284 -10.84 12.43 -30.73
N LYS A 285 -10.26 11.24 -30.55
CA LYS A 285 -10.46 10.39 -29.38
C LYS A 285 -9.20 10.33 -28.53
N ILE A 286 -9.39 10.11 -27.23
CA ILE A 286 -8.29 9.95 -26.28
C ILE A 286 -7.57 8.62 -26.54
N GLN A 287 -8.30 7.53 -26.81
CA GLN A 287 -7.71 6.23 -27.13
C GLN A 287 -6.76 6.30 -28.34
N ASP A 288 -7.13 7.04 -29.39
CA ASP A 288 -6.27 7.19 -30.59
C ASP A 288 -4.90 7.80 -30.24
N ALA A 289 -4.85 8.72 -29.26
CA ALA A 289 -3.58 9.29 -28.78
C ALA A 289 -2.80 8.31 -27.91
N VAL A 290 -3.48 7.52 -27.08
CA VAL A 290 -2.86 6.45 -26.26
C VAL A 290 -2.24 5.36 -27.15
N ASP A 291 -2.89 5.04 -28.27
CA ASP A 291 -2.42 4.03 -29.21
C ASP A 291 -1.08 4.44 -29.87
N MET A 292 -0.81 5.75 -30.00
CA MET A 292 0.46 6.30 -30.51
C MET A 292 1.63 6.20 -29.53
N VAL A 293 1.37 5.91 -28.24
CA VAL A 293 2.42 5.80 -27.22
C VAL A 293 3.36 4.63 -27.54
N PRO A 294 4.69 4.84 -27.65
CA PRO A 294 5.65 3.77 -27.86
C PRO A 294 5.68 2.78 -26.70
N LYS A 295 5.86 1.49 -27.01
CA LYS A 295 5.88 0.43 -26.00
C LYS A 295 7.03 0.63 -25.00
N LYS A 296 6.68 0.60 -23.71
CA LYS A 296 7.56 0.68 -22.53
C LYS A 296 8.62 1.79 -22.64
N SER A 297 8.23 2.94 -23.22
CA SER A 297 9.11 4.11 -23.34
C SER A 297 9.56 4.60 -21.96
N THR A 298 10.85 4.85 -21.79
CA THR A 298 11.42 5.51 -20.60
C THR A 298 11.24 7.03 -20.62
N SER A 299 10.87 7.60 -21.77
CA SER A 299 10.56 9.02 -21.94
C SER A 299 9.06 9.26 -21.82
N ALA A 300 8.68 10.37 -21.18
CA ALA A 300 7.29 10.78 -21.07
C ALA A 300 6.65 11.03 -22.45
N PHE A 301 5.41 10.58 -22.62
CA PHE A 301 4.58 10.86 -23.79
C PHE A 301 3.39 11.73 -23.37
N VAL A 302 3.39 13.00 -23.79
CA VAL A 302 2.42 14.02 -23.36
C VAL A 302 1.25 14.11 -24.33
N VAL A 303 0.07 13.74 -23.84
CA VAL A 303 -1.23 13.88 -24.53
C VAL A 303 -1.95 15.09 -23.94
N TYR A 304 -2.19 16.11 -24.76
CA TYR A 304 -3.01 17.25 -24.38
C TYR A 304 -4.44 17.05 -24.87
N VAL A 305 -5.43 17.17 -24.00
CA VAL A 305 -6.84 16.92 -24.31
C VAL A 305 -7.63 18.21 -24.10
N LYS A 306 -8.11 18.80 -25.20
CA LYS A 306 -8.88 20.04 -25.15
C LYS A 306 -10.21 19.86 -24.39
N ALA A 307 -10.81 20.96 -23.97
CA ALA A 307 -12.12 20.97 -23.34
C ALA A 307 -13.18 20.24 -24.21
N GLY A 308 -14.01 19.44 -23.56
CA GLY A 308 -15.02 18.61 -24.20
C GLY A 308 -15.44 17.43 -23.34
N VAL A 309 -16.53 16.78 -23.73
CA VAL A 309 -16.97 15.50 -23.17
C VAL A 309 -16.68 14.40 -24.18
N TYR A 310 -15.83 13.45 -23.79
CA TYR A 310 -15.36 12.35 -24.62
C TYR A 310 -16.07 11.07 -24.19
N SER A 311 -17.05 10.64 -24.98
CA SER A 311 -17.82 9.42 -24.72
C SER A 311 -17.07 8.19 -25.25
N GLU A 312 -16.15 7.66 -24.45
CA GLU A 312 -15.31 6.50 -24.80
C GLU A 312 -14.84 5.76 -23.54
N ASN A 313 -14.43 4.50 -23.72
CA ASN A 313 -13.67 3.76 -22.72
C ASN A 313 -12.21 3.76 -23.15
N VAL A 314 -11.30 4.18 -22.27
CA VAL A 314 -9.88 4.30 -22.57
C VAL A 314 -9.07 3.32 -21.73
N VAL A 315 -8.11 2.64 -22.36
CA VAL A 315 -7.19 1.72 -21.70
C VAL A 315 -5.75 2.12 -22.00
N VAL A 316 -5.00 2.46 -20.95
CA VAL A 316 -3.55 2.64 -20.97
C VAL A 316 -2.92 1.33 -20.51
N ASP A 317 -2.74 0.40 -21.44
CA ASP A 317 -2.30 -0.98 -21.15
C ASP A 317 -0.89 -1.04 -20.54
N LYS A 318 -0.49 -2.22 -20.04
CA LYS A 318 0.80 -2.45 -19.36
C LYS A 318 2.04 -2.10 -20.20
N ASN A 319 1.92 -1.97 -21.51
CA ASN A 319 3.00 -1.57 -22.41
C ASN A 319 3.08 -0.05 -22.62
N LYS A 320 2.13 0.75 -22.12
CA LYS A 320 2.11 2.21 -22.33
C LYS A 320 2.66 2.94 -21.12
N TRP A 321 4.00 3.03 -21.01
CA TRP A 321 4.68 3.64 -19.86
C TRP A 321 4.84 5.14 -19.99
N ASN A 322 4.92 5.83 -18.84
CA ASN A 322 5.21 7.26 -18.72
C ASN A 322 4.27 8.16 -19.54
N VAL A 323 2.99 7.78 -19.64
CA VAL A 323 1.98 8.60 -20.31
C VAL A 323 1.55 9.74 -19.40
N VAL A 324 1.57 10.97 -19.93
CA VAL A 324 1.11 12.18 -19.24
C VAL A 324 -0.10 12.72 -19.99
N ILE A 325 -1.27 12.73 -19.36
CA ILE A 325 -2.49 13.31 -19.94
C ILE A 325 -2.82 14.61 -19.22
N VAL A 326 -2.96 15.70 -19.98
CA VAL A 326 -3.28 17.03 -19.45
C VAL A 326 -4.55 17.55 -20.12
N GLY A 327 -5.54 17.93 -19.33
CA GLY A 327 -6.77 18.57 -19.82
C GLY A 327 -6.78 20.10 -19.65
N ASP A 328 -7.84 20.74 -20.11
CA ASP A 328 -8.09 22.20 -19.94
C ASP A 328 -8.67 22.56 -18.57
N GLY A 329 -8.91 21.56 -17.72
CA GLY A 329 -9.51 21.69 -16.40
C GLY A 329 -10.37 20.48 -16.07
N MET A 330 -10.34 20.03 -14.81
CA MET A 330 -11.00 18.77 -14.41
C MET A 330 -12.49 18.69 -14.72
N TYR A 331 -13.19 19.83 -14.75
CA TYR A 331 -14.62 19.91 -15.08
C TYR A 331 -14.88 20.34 -16.54
N LYS A 332 -13.84 20.64 -17.31
CA LYS A 332 -13.92 21.07 -18.72
C LYS A 332 -13.56 19.97 -19.70
N THR A 333 -12.59 19.13 -19.34
CA THR A 333 -12.15 17.99 -20.14
C THR A 333 -12.55 16.71 -19.42
N VAL A 334 -13.62 16.06 -19.88
CA VAL A 334 -14.22 14.92 -19.18
C VAL A 334 -14.31 13.71 -20.12
N VAL A 335 -13.78 12.56 -19.69
CA VAL A 335 -14.06 11.27 -20.32
C VAL A 335 -15.22 10.59 -19.59
N ASN A 336 -16.17 10.03 -20.35
CA ASN A 336 -17.40 9.47 -19.80
C ASN A 336 -17.76 8.14 -20.48
N SER A 337 -18.26 7.19 -19.69
CA SER A 337 -18.97 6.00 -20.20
C SER A 337 -20.11 5.59 -19.25
N GLU A 338 -20.80 4.50 -19.56
CA GLU A 338 -21.95 3.98 -18.80
C GLU A 338 -21.84 2.47 -18.55
N ARG A 339 -20.63 1.88 -18.73
CA ARG A 339 -20.42 0.45 -18.44
C ARG A 339 -20.65 0.17 -16.96
N ASN A 340 -21.36 -0.91 -16.66
CA ASN A 340 -21.78 -1.25 -15.32
C ASN A 340 -21.96 -2.76 -15.12
N PHE A 341 -22.06 -3.16 -13.85
CA PHE A 341 -22.19 -4.56 -13.46
C PHE A 341 -23.53 -5.21 -13.84
N VAL A 342 -24.63 -4.46 -13.67
CA VAL A 342 -25.99 -4.96 -13.96
C VAL A 342 -26.12 -5.40 -15.42
N ASP A 343 -25.54 -4.64 -16.34
CA ASP A 343 -25.65 -4.89 -17.79
C ASP A 343 -24.63 -5.94 -18.30
N GLY A 344 -23.95 -6.64 -17.39
CA GLY A 344 -23.19 -7.86 -17.69
C GLY A 344 -21.66 -7.71 -17.73
N SER A 345 -21.11 -6.57 -17.30
CA SER A 345 -19.66 -6.44 -17.08
C SER A 345 -19.27 -6.93 -15.68
N THR A 346 -18.02 -7.34 -15.49
CA THR A 346 -17.41 -7.42 -14.16
C THR A 346 -17.10 -6.00 -13.67
N THR A 347 -16.99 -5.78 -12.35
CA THR A 347 -16.55 -4.49 -11.79
C THR A 347 -15.25 -4.00 -12.43
N PHE A 348 -14.26 -4.89 -12.58
CA PHE A 348 -12.95 -4.58 -13.19
C PHE A 348 -13.08 -4.00 -14.62
N SER A 349 -13.98 -4.55 -15.42
CA SER A 349 -14.24 -4.15 -16.81
C SER A 349 -15.21 -2.96 -16.96
N THR A 350 -15.81 -2.46 -15.87
CA THR A 350 -16.71 -1.29 -15.93
C THR A 350 -15.99 0.05 -16.08
N ALA A 351 -14.67 0.08 -15.90
CA ALA A 351 -13.88 1.31 -15.89
C ALA A 351 -14.07 2.14 -17.18
N THR A 352 -14.46 3.40 -17.02
CA THR A 352 -14.43 4.38 -18.11
C THR A 352 -12.98 4.64 -18.54
N PHE A 353 -12.06 4.78 -17.58
CA PHE A 353 -10.64 4.94 -17.85
C PHE A 353 -9.83 3.94 -17.02
N ALA A 354 -9.08 3.06 -17.69
CA ALA A 354 -8.24 2.06 -17.04
C ALA A 354 -6.75 2.33 -17.31
N VAL A 355 -5.94 2.32 -16.25
CA VAL A 355 -4.50 2.60 -16.32
C VAL A 355 -3.71 1.47 -15.69
N VAL A 356 -2.84 0.84 -16.47
CA VAL A 356 -1.96 -0.25 -16.03
C VAL A 356 -0.48 0.10 -16.26
N GLY A 357 -0.14 0.75 -17.38
CA GLY A 357 1.24 1.14 -17.69
C GLY A 357 1.87 2.02 -16.62
N SER A 358 3.13 1.75 -16.23
CA SER A 358 3.81 2.43 -15.11
C SER A 358 4.08 3.91 -15.37
N GLY A 359 4.09 4.72 -14.30
CA GLY A 359 4.47 6.14 -14.35
C GLY A 359 3.42 7.04 -14.99
N PHE A 360 2.16 6.64 -14.96
CA PHE A 360 1.07 7.43 -15.53
C PHE A 360 0.83 8.72 -14.73
N VAL A 361 0.60 9.84 -15.43
CA VAL A 361 0.22 11.10 -14.83
C VAL A 361 -1.03 11.64 -15.51
N ALA A 362 -2.05 12.00 -14.74
CA ALA A 362 -3.17 12.81 -15.21
C ALA A 362 -3.21 14.14 -14.48
N LYS A 363 -3.46 15.21 -15.24
CA LYS A 363 -3.66 16.55 -14.71
C LYS A 363 -4.84 17.24 -15.36
N ASP A 364 -5.64 17.96 -14.57
CA ASP A 364 -6.73 18.80 -15.08
C ASP A 364 -7.74 18.02 -15.96
N MET A 365 -8.01 16.77 -15.57
CA MET A 365 -8.91 15.82 -16.27
C MET A 365 -10.06 15.37 -15.38
N GLY A 366 -11.25 15.17 -15.97
CA GLY A 366 -12.39 14.54 -15.33
C GLY A 366 -12.64 13.14 -15.85
N PHE A 367 -12.89 12.20 -14.94
CA PHE A 367 -13.24 10.81 -15.22
C PHE A 367 -14.63 10.53 -14.67
N LYS A 368 -15.55 10.10 -15.54
CA LYS A 368 -16.96 9.93 -15.18
C LYS A 368 -17.50 8.57 -15.59
N ASN A 369 -18.37 8.01 -14.76
CA ASN A 369 -19.26 6.92 -15.17
C ASN A 369 -20.71 7.32 -14.87
N SER A 370 -21.51 7.44 -15.92
CA SER A 370 -22.89 7.97 -15.85
C SER A 370 -23.97 6.88 -15.72
N ALA A 371 -23.60 5.61 -15.44
CA ALA A 371 -24.56 4.50 -15.34
C ALA A 371 -25.65 4.71 -14.29
N GLY A 372 -25.34 5.39 -13.18
CA GLY A 372 -26.28 5.69 -12.10
C GLY A 372 -26.34 4.63 -10.99
N PRO A 373 -26.99 4.93 -9.85
CA PRO A 373 -26.92 4.09 -8.65
C PRO A 373 -27.69 2.77 -8.77
N SER A 374 -28.72 2.72 -9.64
CA SER A 374 -29.49 1.50 -9.90
C SER A 374 -28.73 0.47 -10.75
N LYS A 375 -27.57 0.85 -11.29
CA LYS A 375 -26.71 -0.02 -12.11
C LYS A 375 -25.58 -0.68 -11.30
N HIS A 376 -25.58 -0.47 -9.98
CA HIS A 376 -24.57 -0.98 -9.06
C HIS A 376 -23.16 -0.54 -9.47
N GLN A 377 -22.16 -1.44 -9.41
CA GLN A 377 -20.75 -1.11 -9.63
C GLN A 377 -20.54 -0.52 -11.04
N ALA A 378 -19.95 0.68 -11.09
CA ALA A 378 -19.71 1.40 -12.33
C ALA A 378 -18.51 2.35 -12.17
N VAL A 379 -17.32 1.84 -12.53
CA VAL A 379 -16.05 2.51 -12.24
C VAL A 379 -15.81 3.69 -13.19
N ALA A 380 -15.48 4.86 -12.64
CA ALA A 380 -15.05 6.03 -13.41
C ALA A 380 -13.57 5.92 -13.80
N LEU A 381 -12.71 5.56 -12.84
CA LEU A 381 -11.30 5.31 -13.10
C LEU A 381 -10.80 4.08 -12.32
N ARG A 382 -10.07 3.21 -13.02
CA ARG A 382 -9.28 2.12 -12.43
C ARG A 382 -7.81 2.38 -12.65
N SER A 383 -7.01 2.41 -11.58
CA SER A 383 -5.55 2.46 -11.68
C SER A 383 -4.93 1.22 -11.03
N GLY A 384 -4.18 0.46 -11.82
CA GLY A 384 -3.19 -0.52 -11.37
C GLY A 384 -1.77 -0.07 -11.70
N SER A 385 -1.58 1.20 -12.09
CA SER A 385 -0.29 1.74 -12.51
C SER A 385 0.59 2.10 -11.32
N ASP A 386 1.78 1.49 -11.26
CA ASP A 386 2.77 1.84 -10.27
C ASP A 386 3.35 3.24 -10.53
N LYS A 387 3.45 4.03 -9.45
CA LYS A 387 3.88 5.43 -9.44
C LYS A 387 2.95 6.34 -10.25
N SER A 388 1.65 6.07 -10.19
CA SER A 388 0.65 6.91 -10.86
C SER A 388 0.30 8.16 -10.05
N ILE A 389 0.13 9.29 -10.75
CA ILE A 389 -0.17 10.59 -10.17
C ILE A 389 -1.43 11.17 -10.80
N PHE A 390 -2.35 11.65 -9.96
CA PHE A 390 -3.54 12.38 -10.38
C PHE A 390 -3.52 13.73 -9.68
N TYR A 391 -3.39 14.82 -10.45
CA TYR A 391 -3.29 16.17 -9.92
C TYR A 391 -4.38 17.07 -10.48
N ARG A 392 -5.24 17.61 -9.61
CA ARG A 392 -6.41 18.38 -10.03
C ARG A 392 -7.28 17.57 -11.00
N CYS A 393 -7.70 16.40 -10.58
CA CYS A 393 -8.62 15.55 -11.34
C CYS A 393 -9.97 15.43 -10.63
N SER A 394 -11.04 15.16 -11.39
CA SER A 394 -12.35 14.83 -10.81
C SER A 394 -12.75 13.40 -11.15
N PHE A 395 -13.31 12.67 -10.19
CA PHE A 395 -13.82 11.32 -10.32
C PHE A 395 -15.29 11.33 -9.90
N ASP A 396 -16.20 11.05 -10.84
CA ASP A 396 -17.66 11.19 -10.63
C ASP A 396 -18.40 9.94 -11.09
N ALA A 397 -18.94 9.20 -10.13
CA ALA A 397 -19.91 8.14 -10.38
C ALA A 397 -20.83 7.97 -9.15
N TYR A 398 -21.26 6.73 -8.91
CA TYR A 398 -22.05 6.33 -7.74
C TYR A 398 -21.28 5.23 -6.99
N GLN A 399 -21.68 3.97 -7.15
CA GLN A 399 -21.02 2.84 -6.53
C GLN A 399 -19.70 2.53 -7.27
N ASP A 400 -18.63 2.27 -6.51
CA ASP A 400 -17.31 1.87 -7.01
C ASP A 400 -16.66 2.92 -7.93
N THR A 401 -16.74 4.20 -7.57
CA THR A 401 -16.28 5.32 -8.45
C THR A 401 -14.80 5.24 -8.81
N LEU A 402 -13.91 5.13 -7.82
CA LEU A 402 -12.46 5.12 -8.00
C LEU A 402 -11.87 3.80 -7.50
N TYR A 403 -11.43 2.98 -8.46
CA TYR A 403 -10.77 1.72 -8.20
C TYR A 403 -9.25 1.93 -8.15
N ALA A 404 -8.74 2.25 -6.97
CA ALA A 404 -7.31 2.22 -6.65
C ALA A 404 -6.85 0.76 -6.53
N HIS A 405 -6.79 0.07 -7.67
CA HIS A 405 -6.68 -1.39 -7.79
C HIS A 405 -5.43 -1.92 -7.11
N SER A 406 -4.24 -1.52 -7.54
CA SER A 406 -2.96 -2.06 -7.06
C SER A 406 -1.80 -1.06 -7.22
N ASN A 407 -0.61 -1.43 -6.72
CA ASN A 407 0.62 -0.63 -6.78
C ASN A 407 0.56 0.73 -6.04
N ARG A 408 1.57 1.59 -6.22
CA ARG A 408 1.68 2.90 -5.53
C ARG A 408 1.00 4.00 -6.33
N GLN A 409 0.18 4.81 -5.66
CA GLN A 409 -0.61 5.86 -6.30
C GLN A 409 -0.68 7.12 -5.43
N PHE A 410 -0.74 8.28 -6.08
CA PHE A 410 -0.85 9.58 -5.40
C PHE A 410 -1.89 10.47 -6.06
N TYR A 411 -2.82 10.99 -5.26
CA TYR A 411 -3.90 11.86 -5.70
C TYR A 411 -3.80 13.18 -4.93
N ARG A 412 -3.71 14.31 -5.64
CA ARG A 412 -3.61 15.63 -5.01
C ARG A 412 -4.57 16.65 -5.61
N GLU A 413 -5.24 17.41 -4.74
CA GLU A 413 -6.19 18.46 -5.14
C GLU A 413 -7.32 17.92 -6.05
N CYS A 414 -7.69 16.65 -5.84
CA CYS A 414 -8.73 15.99 -6.63
C CYS A 414 -10.11 16.14 -5.99
N SER A 415 -11.15 15.98 -6.80
CA SER A 415 -12.54 15.83 -6.33
C SER A 415 -13.01 14.41 -6.58
N ILE A 416 -13.49 13.71 -5.55
CA ILE A 416 -13.99 12.34 -5.64
C ILE A 416 -15.45 12.32 -5.17
N THR A 417 -16.37 11.88 -6.01
CA THR A 417 -17.81 11.86 -5.74
C THR A 417 -18.41 10.49 -6.00
N GLY A 418 -19.13 9.95 -5.02
CA GLY A 418 -19.76 8.64 -5.15
C GLY A 418 -20.64 8.28 -3.95
N THR A 419 -21.08 7.03 -3.90
CA THR A 419 -22.00 6.51 -2.88
C THR A 419 -21.41 5.37 -2.06
N ILE A 420 -21.44 4.16 -2.60
CA ILE A 420 -21.00 2.93 -1.93
C ILE A 420 -19.61 2.59 -2.43
N ASP A 421 -18.70 2.34 -1.49
CA ASP A 421 -17.33 1.88 -1.72
C ASP A 421 -16.60 2.71 -2.77
N PHE A 422 -16.86 4.03 -2.78
CA PHE A 422 -16.52 4.83 -3.95
C PHE A 422 -15.02 5.15 -4.07
N ILE A 423 -14.22 4.80 -3.05
CA ILE A 423 -12.76 4.66 -3.11
C ILE A 423 -12.41 3.25 -2.63
N PHE A 424 -12.00 2.36 -3.53
CA PHE A 424 -11.80 0.95 -3.18
C PHE A 424 -10.61 0.33 -3.91
N GLY A 425 -10.20 -0.84 -3.43
CA GLY A 425 -9.08 -1.62 -3.98
C GLY A 425 -7.98 -1.90 -2.97
N ASP A 426 -6.82 -2.33 -3.47
CA ASP A 426 -5.68 -2.77 -2.67
C ASP A 426 -4.37 -2.10 -3.12
N ALA A 427 -4.44 -0.87 -3.62
CA ALA A 427 -3.26 -0.04 -3.84
C ALA A 427 -2.62 0.41 -2.51
N ALA A 428 -1.35 0.82 -2.58
CA ALA A 428 -0.74 1.71 -1.59
C ALA A 428 -0.99 3.15 -2.06
N VAL A 429 -2.04 3.79 -1.54
CA VAL A 429 -2.56 5.05 -2.08
C VAL A 429 -2.67 6.13 -1.02
N ILE A 430 -2.26 7.36 -1.40
CA ILE A 430 -2.44 8.57 -0.60
C ILE A 430 -3.27 9.59 -1.38
N PHE A 431 -4.32 10.08 -0.73
CA PHE A 431 -5.11 11.24 -1.15
C PHE A 431 -4.68 12.43 -0.30
N GLN A 432 -4.16 13.50 -0.92
CA GLN A 432 -3.75 14.73 -0.27
C GLN A 432 -4.53 15.95 -0.75
N SER A 433 -5.05 16.74 0.18
CA SER A 433 -5.78 17.99 -0.17
C SER A 433 -6.95 17.77 -1.13
N CYS A 434 -7.58 16.59 -1.07
CA CYS A 434 -8.70 16.22 -1.92
C CYS A 434 -10.05 16.60 -1.29
N LYS A 435 -11.05 16.82 -2.14
CA LYS A 435 -12.46 16.91 -1.76
C LYS A 435 -13.11 15.55 -1.93
N ILE A 436 -13.48 14.92 -0.84
CA ILE A 436 -14.17 13.63 -0.81
C ILE A 436 -15.65 13.91 -0.54
N MET A 437 -16.49 13.60 -1.51
CA MET A 437 -17.86 14.12 -1.55
C MET A 437 -18.90 13.01 -1.73
N PRO A 438 -19.39 12.41 -0.63
CA PRO A 438 -20.51 11.47 -0.67
C PRO A 438 -21.75 12.14 -1.27
N ARG A 439 -22.49 11.44 -2.13
CA ARG A 439 -23.77 11.91 -2.71
C ARG A 439 -24.94 11.03 -2.24
N GLU A 440 -26.17 11.44 -2.51
CA GLU A 440 -27.35 10.64 -2.14
C GLU A 440 -27.35 9.27 -2.84
N PRO A 441 -27.39 8.15 -2.09
CA PRO A 441 -27.54 6.81 -2.68
C PRO A 441 -29.03 6.43 -2.83
N MET A 442 -29.32 5.19 -3.21
CA MET A 442 -30.71 4.72 -3.20
C MET A 442 -31.25 4.61 -1.76
N SER A 443 -32.57 4.63 -1.62
CA SER A 443 -33.25 4.71 -0.32
C SER A 443 -32.91 3.57 0.67
N ASN A 444 -32.56 2.39 0.16
CA ASN A 444 -32.19 1.20 0.93
C ASN A 444 -30.67 1.03 1.09
N GLN A 445 -29.88 2.06 0.78
CA GLN A 445 -28.43 2.02 0.82
C GLN A 445 -27.86 3.00 1.86
N ALA A 446 -26.61 2.77 2.23
CA ALA A 446 -25.77 3.69 2.98
C ALA A 446 -24.51 3.97 2.18
N ASN A 447 -23.91 5.13 2.38
CA ASN A 447 -22.65 5.47 1.75
C ASN A 447 -21.47 4.89 2.54
N THR A 448 -20.45 4.45 1.81
CA THR A 448 -19.15 4.05 2.35
C THR A 448 -18.07 4.72 1.52
N ILE A 449 -17.25 5.54 2.16
CA ILE A 449 -16.18 6.27 1.46
C ILE A 449 -15.12 5.29 0.98
N THR A 450 -14.63 4.41 1.87
CA THR A 450 -13.61 3.42 1.51
C THR A 450 -14.08 1.97 1.60
N ALA A 451 -13.54 1.13 0.73
CA ALA A 451 -13.55 -0.32 0.87
C ALA A 451 -12.18 -0.91 0.52
N GLN A 452 -11.28 -0.94 1.52
CA GLN A 452 -9.89 -1.37 1.30
C GLN A 452 -9.78 -2.91 1.34
N GLY A 453 -9.09 -3.47 0.34
CA GLY A 453 -9.08 -4.89 0.00
C GLY A 453 -7.82 -5.68 0.35
N LYS A 454 -7.03 -5.29 1.35
CA LYS A 454 -5.80 -6.03 1.71
C LYS A 454 -6.12 -7.43 2.23
N LYS A 455 -5.60 -8.46 1.54
CA LYS A 455 -5.79 -9.88 1.91
C LYS A 455 -4.57 -10.55 2.57
N ASP A 456 -3.36 -10.01 2.35
CA ASP A 456 -2.13 -10.54 2.96
C ASP A 456 -1.54 -9.55 3.97
N PRO A 457 -1.18 -9.99 5.20
CA PRO A 457 -0.60 -9.11 6.21
C PRO A 457 0.76 -8.53 5.83
N ASN A 458 1.51 -9.19 4.94
CA ASN A 458 2.82 -8.69 4.49
C ASN A 458 2.67 -7.63 3.38
N GLY A 459 1.45 -7.44 2.86
CA GLY A 459 1.11 -6.43 1.87
C GLY A 459 1.38 -5.02 2.37
N SER A 460 2.12 -4.23 1.58
CA SER A 460 2.45 -2.84 1.88
C SER A 460 1.38 -1.85 1.39
N THR A 461 0.14 -2.30 1.29
CA THR A 461 -0.99 -1.58 0.68
C THR A 461 -1.86 -0.89 1.74
N GLY A 462 -2.82 -0.07 1.33
CA GLY A 462 -3.70 0.67 2.22
C GLY A 462 -4.16 1.99 1.62
N ILE A 463 -5.28 2.50 2.14
CA ILE A 463 -5.83 3.80 1.74
C ILE A 463 -5.51 4.83 2.83
N VAL A 464 -4.86 5.93 2.44
CA VAL A 464 -4.56 7.05 3.33
C VAL A 464 -5.25 8.31 2.80
N ILE A 465 -6.09 8.91 3.63
CA ILE A 465 -6.76 10.19 3.39
C ILE A 465 -6.08 11.23 4.30
N GLN A 466 -5.30 12.14 3.72
CA GLN A 466 -4.49 13.12 4.45
C GLN A 466 -4.82 14.55 4.04
N GLY A 467 -5.13 15.44 5.00
CA GLY A 467 -5.35 16.85 4.66
C GLY A 467 -6.55 17.09 3.75
N CYS A 468 -7.51 16.16 3.73
CA CYS A 468 -8.68 16.21 2.84
C CYS A 468 -9.88 16.84 3.52
N THR A 469 -10.89 17.21 2.74
CA THR A 469 -12.20 17.63 3.25
C THR A 469 -13.25 16.57 2.89
N ILE A 470 -14.01 16.09 3.87
CA ILE A 470 -15.12 15.16 3.68
C ILE A 470 -16.43 15.92 3.89
N THR A 471 -17.12 16.25 2.80
CA THR A 471 -18.37 17.06 2.84
C THR A 471 -19.36 16.56 1.79
N PRO A 472 -20.68 16.64 2.02
CA PRO A 472 -21.65 16.07 1.09
C PRO A 472 -21.66 16.79 -0.27
N PHE A 473 -21.82 16.04 -1.36
CA PHE A 473 -22.16 16.58 -2.67
C PHE A 473 -23.68 16.74 -2.78
N GLY A 474 -24.16 17.95 -2.46
CA GLY A 474 -25.59 18.24 -2.39
C GLY A 474 -26.22 17.72 -1.09
N THR A 475 -27.49 17.34 -1.14
CA THR A 475 -28.19 16.78 0.03
C THR A 475 -27.89 15.29 0.15
N VAL A 476 -27.46 14.86 1.34
CA VAL A 476 -27.30 13.45 1.70
C VAL A 476 -28.15 13.16 2.93
N THR A 477 -29.17 12.31 2.77
CA THR A 477 -30.12 11.93 3.83
C THR A 477 -29.82 10.56 4.43
N ARG A 478 -28.97 9.78 3.75
CA ARG A 478 -28.61 8.41 4.15
C ARG A 478 -27.34 8.40 5.01
N PRO A 479 -27.19 7.40 5.90
CA PRO A 479 -25.96 7.22 6.68
C PRO A 479 -24.74 7.16 5.77
N THR A 480 -23.65 7.80 6.19
CA THR A 480 -22.36 7.76 5.50
C THR A 480 -21.26 7.35 6.47
N TYR A 481 -20.42 6.41 6.05
CA TYR A 481 -19.31 5.90 6.85
C TYR A 481 -17.98 6.16 6.15
N LEU A 482 -16.91 6.34 6.93
CA LEU A 482 -15.52 6.45 6.47
C LEU A 482 -15.10 5.23 5.65
N GLY A 483 -15.64 4.06 5.96
CA GLY A 483 -15.47 2.87 5.12
C GLY A 483 -15.92 1.57 5.77
N ARG A 484 -15.64 0.48 5.07
CA ARG A 484 -15.89 -0.90 5.50
C ARG A 484 -14.82 -1.88 5.02
N PRO A 485 -14.51 -2.96 5.76
CA PRO A 485 -13.39 -3.83 5.45
C PRO A 485 -13.75 -4.89 4.41
N TRP A 486 -13.34 -4.68 3.17
CA TRP A 486 -13.59 -5.63 2.09
C TRP A 486 -12.85 -6.97 2.30
N LYS A 487 -11.63 -6.93 2.86
CA LYS A 487 -10.82 -8.13 3.14
C LYS A 487 -10.21 -8.08 4.54
N ASN A 488 -9.69 -9.23 5.00
CA ASN A 488 -9.35 -9.46 6.42
C ASN A 488 -8.23 -8.57 7.00
N PHE A 489 -7.40 -7.95 6.17
CA PHE A 489 -6.31 -7.06 6.62
C PHE A 489 -6.57 -5.61 6.20
N SER A 490 -7.84 -5.26 5.96
CA SER A 490 -8.25 -3.95 5.46
C SER A 490 -7.56 -2.81 6.24
N THR A 491 -6.82 -1.96 5.53
CA THR A 491 -6.00 -0.89 6.14
C THR A 491 -6.45 0.47 5.59
N THR A 492 -7.07 1.30 6.42
CA THR A 492 -7.49 2.66 6.06
C THR A 492 -7.12 3.65 7.15
N LEU A 493 -6.51 4.77 6.77
CA LEU A 493 -6.21 5.86 7.69
C LEU A 493 -6.84 7.16 7.20
N VAL A 494 -7.47 7.88 8.12
CA VAL A 494 -7.97 9.24 7.90
C VAL A 494 -7.22 10.16 8.86
N MET A 495 -6.38 11.04 8.32
CA MET A 495 -5.54 11.89 9.13
C MET A 495 -5.55 13.35 8.68
N LYS A 496 -5.47 14.26 9.65
CA LYS A 496 -5.45 15.71 9.45
C LYS A 496 -6.51 16.22 8.48
N SER A 497 -7.65 15.57 8.46
CA SER A 497 -8.72 15.85 7.51
C SER A 497 -9.86 16.55 8.23
N GLU A 498 -10.56 17.43 7.52
CA GLU A 498 -11.80 18.05 7.99
C GLU A 498 -12.97 17.11 7.64
N ILE A 499 -13.61 16.55 8.66
CA ILE A 499 -14.73 15.63 8.53
C ILE A 499 -16.02 16.39 8.86
N GLY A 500 -16.84 16.63 7.84
CA GLY A 500 -18.14 17.27 7.98
C GLY A 500 -19.17 16.38 8.71
N PRO A 501 -20.33 16.94 9.07
CA PRO A 501 -21.38 16.25 9.83
C PRO A 501 -22.07 15.10 9.07
N VAL A 502 -21.72 14.89 7.79
CA VAL A 502 -22.28 13.83 6.96
C VAL A 502 -21.87 12.43 7.45
N VAL A 503 -20.72 12.30 8.11
CA VAL A 503 -20.22 11.02 8.61
C VAL A 503 -20.96 10.63 9.89
N ASP A 504 -21.53 9.43 9.90
CA ASP A 504 -22.20 8.84 11.05
C ASP A 504 -21.24 8.74 12.25
N ARG A 505 -21.75 8.94 13.47
CA ARG A 505 -20.95 8.90 14.70
C ARG A 505 -20.20 7.57 14.90
N ALA A 506 -20.75 6.46 14.41
CA ALA A 506 -20.08 5.16 14.43
C ALA A 506 -18.79 5.17 13.60
N GLY A 507 -18.69 6.05 12.61
CA GLY A 507 -17.55 6.28 11.73
C GLY A 507 -17.35 5.20 10.69
N TRP A 508 -17.41 3.94 11.09
CA TRP A 508 -17.10 2.79 10.23
C TRP A 508 -18.27 1.80 10.19
N MET A 509 -18.43 1.09 9.08
CA MET A 509 -19.49 0.10 8.89
C MET A 509 -18.90 -1.31 8.72
N ALA A 510 -19.52 -2.31 9.35
CA ALA A 510 -19.13 -3.69 9.16
C ALA A 510 -19.36 -4.13 7.70
N TRP A 511 -18.55 -5.06 7.20
CA TRP A 511 -18.74 -5.63 5.86
C TRP A 511 -20.08 -6.38 5.75
N MET A 512 -20.33 -7.27 6.72
CA MET A 512 -21.60 -7.95 6.90
C MET A 512 -22.34 -7.36 8.12
N PRO A 513 -23.62 -7.00 7.98
CA PRO A 513 -24.42 -6.53 9.11
C PRO A 513 -24.38 -7.50 10.29
N GLY A 514 -24.19 -6.97 11.50
CA GLY A 514 -24.15 -7.76 12.74
C GLY A 514 -22.90 -8.59 12.96
N THR A 515 -21.91 -8.54 12.06
CA THR A 515 -20.64 -9.26 12.19
C THR A 515 -19.51 -8.27 12.45
N GLU A 516 -18.81 -8.41 13.57
CA GLU A 516 -17.60 -7.63 13.79
C GLU A 516 -16.51 -8.02 12.78
N PRO A 517 -15.72 -7.06 12.28
CA PRO A 517 -14.64 -7.36 11.37
C PRO A 517 -13.48 -8.06 12.09
N PRO A 518 -12.61 -8.77 11.35
CA PRO A 518 -11.44 -9.41 11.93
C PRO A 518 -10.54 -8.41 12.69
N ASP A 519 -9.98 -8.84 13.82
CA ASP A 519 -9.03 -8.05 14.63
C ASP A 519 -7.78 -7.59 13.85
N SER A 520 -7.52 -8.23 12.71
CA SER A 520 -6.41 -7.96 11.79
C SER A 520 -6.61 -6.75 10.87
N ILE A 521 -7.79 -6.12 10.84
CA ILE A 521 -7.95 -4.83 10.16
C ILE A 521 -7.14 -3.74 10.88
N TYR A 522 -6.83 -2.67 10.17
CA TYR A 522 -6.16 -1.51 10.74
C TYR A 522 -6.86 -0.23 10.25
N TYR A 523 -7.83 0.23 11.02
CA TYR A 523 -8.54 1.50 10.78
C TYR A 523 -8.11 2.53 11.80
N ALA A 524 -7.62 3.68 11.35
CA ALA A 524 -7.11 4.68 12.27
C ALA A 524 -7.53 6.11 11.91
N GLU A 525 -7.69 6.92 12.95
CA GLU A 525 -7.93 8.36 12.86
C GLU A 525 -6.81 9.13 13.59
N TYR A 526 -6.34 10.23 12.99
CA TYR A 526 -5.27 11.07 13.56
C TYR A 526 -5.52 12.55 13.30
N GLU A 527 -5.67 13.34 14.37
CA GLU A 527 -5.80 14.81 14.30
C GLU A 527 -6.82 15.32 13.26
N ASN A 528 -7.94 14.60 13.10
CA ASN A 528 -9.05 15.07 12.28
C ASN A 528 -9.81 16.20 12.99
N THR A 529 -10.43 17.09 12.21
CA THR A 529 -11.22 18.22 12.71
C THR A 529 -12.60 18.24 12.08
N GLY A 530 -13.50 19.11 12.54
CA GLY A 530 -14.87 19.22 12.01
C GLY A 530 -15.91 18.39 12.78
N ALA A 531 -17.18 18.60 12.46
CA ALA A 531 -18.31 18.08 13.23
C ALA A 531 -18.42 16.54 13.20
N GLY A 532 -17.93 15.88 12.16
CA GLY A 532 -17.91 14.43 12.03
C GLY A 532 -16.65 13.75 12.60
N ALA A 533 -15.69 14.51 13.12
CA ALA A 533 -14.40 13.98 13.59
C ALA A 533 -14.38 13.48 15.04
N ASN A 534 -15.47 13.64 15.79
CA ASN A 534 -15.52 13.16 17.17
C ASN A 534 -15.49 11.62 17.21
N VAL A 535 -14.49 11.07 17.91
CA VAL A 535 -14.26 9.62 17.99
C VAL A 535 -14.95 8.92 19.17
N ALA A 536 -15.62 9.65 20.06
CA ALA A 536 -16.17 9.12 21.32
C ALA A 536 -17.22 8.01 21.11
N ASP A 537 -18.02 8.11 20.05
CA ASP A 537 -19.13 7.19 19.73
C ASP A 537 -18.79 6.22 18.58
N ARG A 538 -17.51 6.13 18.23
CA ARG A 538 -17.05 5.23 17.17
C ARG A 538 -17.25 3.77 17.56
N VAL A 539 -17.25 2.89 16.56
CA VAL A 539 -17.19 1.44 16.74
C VAL A 539 -16.04 1.03 17.68
N ARG A 540 -16.18 -0.12 18.35
CA ARG A 540 -15.21 -0.64 19.33
C ARG A 540 -14.42 -1.85 18.84
N TRP A 541 -14.29 -2.02 17.53
CA TRP A 541 -13.59 -3.17 16.94
C TRP A 541 -12.12 -3.21 17.36
N ALA A 542 -11.56 -4.41 17.54
CA ALA A 542 -10.17 -4.58 17.98
C ALA A 542 -9.15 -3.96 17.00
N GLY A 543 -9.46 -4.01 15.70
CA GLY A 543 -8.63 -3.43 14.63
C GLY A 543 -8.84 -1.93 14.39
N TYR A 544 -9.70 -1.26 15.17
CA TYR A 544 -9.91 0.19 15.10
C TYR A 544 -9.06 0.94 16.14
N ARG A 545 -8.43 2.04 15.70
CA ARG A 545 -7.51 2.88 16.47
C ARG A 545 -8.01 4.34 16.45
N PRO A 546 -8.80 4.78 17.45
CA PRO A 546 -9.46 6.08 17.42
C PRO A 546 -8.53 7.29 17.53
N ALA A 547 -7.33 7.12 18.07
CA ALA A 547 -6.35 8.18 18.21
C ALA A 547 -4.94 7.57 18.24
N ILE A 548 -4.34 7.40 17.06
CA ILE A 548 -2.94 6.97 16.97
C ILE A 548 -1.98 8.11 17.33
N GLY A 549 -0.74 7.78 17.71
CA GLY A 549 0.30 8.79 17.94
C GLY A 549 1.00 9.24 16.64
N ALA A 550 1.71 10.36 16.71
CA ALA A 550 2.43 10.93 15.56
C ALA A 550 3.45 9.94 14.93
N ASP A 551 4.17 9.16 15.73
CA ASP A 551 5.13 8.17 15.20
C ASP A 551 4.48 7.08 14.36
N GLU A 552 3.25 6.71 14.73
CA GLU A 552 2.46 5.73 13.98
C GLU A 552 1.90 6.36 12.71
N ALA A 553 1.30 7.55 12.81
CA ALA A 553 0.77 8.27 11.66
C ALA A 553 1.86 8.58 10.61
N LYS A 554 3.09 8.88 11.05
CA LYS A 554 4.23 9.18 10.16
C LYS A 554 4.58 8.02 9.23
N LYS A 555 4.29 6.76 9.61
CA LYS A 555 4.51 5.58 8.75
C LYS A 555 3.64 5.60 7.49
N TYR A 556 2.56 6.37 7.52
CA TYR A 556 1.57 6.48 6.44
C TYR A 556 1.70 7.78 5.63
N THR A 557 2.74 8.59 5.85
CA THR A 557 3.03 9.75 4.99
C THR A 557 3.73 9.33 3.69
N VAL A 558 3.83 10.27 2.76
CA VAL A 558 4.30 10.05 1.38
C VAL A 558 5.66 9.36 1.29
N GLY A 559 6.63 9.75 2.12
CA GLY A 559 7.98 9.17 2.11
C GLY A 559 7.98 7.70 2.57
N PRO A 560 7.53 7.38 3.79
CA PRO A 560 7.57 6.02 4.31
C PRO A 560 6.61 5.05 3.61
N PHE A 561 5.40 5.48 3.26
CA PHE A 561 4.34 4.57 2.80
C PHE A 561 4.43 4.22 1.31
N ILE A 562 4.65 5.24 0.46
CA ILE A 562 4.67 5.07 -1.01
C ILE A 562 6.00 5.45 -1.65
N HIS A 563 7.03 5.76 -0.85
CA HIS A 563 8.35 6.19 -1.33
C HIS A 563 8.26 7.39 -2.30
N GLY A 564 7.29 8.27 -2.08
CA GLY A 564 6.88 9.32 -3.03
C GLY A 564 7.95 10.37 -3.33
N GLU A 565 8.86 10.62 -2.39
CA GLU A 565 10.04 11.50 -2.57
C GLU A 565 10.85 11.14 -3.82
N LYS A 566 10.86 9.85 -4.19
CA LYS A 566 11.62 9.36 -5.34
C LYS A 566 10.93 9.60 -6.68
N TRP A 567 9.64 9.89 -6.75
CA TRP A 567 8.93 9.89 -8.05
C TRP A 567 7.91 11.00 -8.24
N ILE A 568 7.29 11.52 -7.17
CA ILE A 568 6.30 12.59 -7.26
C ILE A 568 6.92 13.93 -7.73
N PRO A 569 8.07 14.40 -7.19
CA PRO A 569 8.68 15.66 -7.65
C PRO A 569 9.11 15.62 -9.12
N GLY A 570 9.44 14.43 -9.64
CA GLY A 570 9.80 14.23 -11.05
C GLY A 570 8.66 14.59 -12.01
N ALA A 571 7.42 14.45 -11.56
CA ALA A 571 6.27 14.95 -12.31
C ALA A 571 6.07 16.46 -12.16
N GLY A 572 6.64 17.13 -11.15
CA GLY A 572 6.37 18.55 -10.88
C GLY A 572 5.12 18.78 -10.04
N VAL A 573 4.64 17.74 -9.35
CA VAL A 573 3.60 17.85 -8.32
C VAL A 573 4.29 18.00 -6.96
N LYS A 574 3.84 18.98 -6.15
CA LYS A 574 4.28 19.12 -4.77
C LYS A 574 3.47 18.17 -3.89
N PHE A 575 4.07 17.65 -2.83
CA PHE A 575 3.37 16.86 -1.82
C PHE A 575 3.76 17.34 -0.43
N ASP A 576 2.91 17.08 0.56
CA ASP A 576 3.21 17.42 1.93
C ASP A 576 4.01 16.24 2.52
N SER A 577 5.29 16.47 2.80
CA SER A 577 6.26 15.42 3.16
C SER A 577 6.20 15.02 4.64
N THR A 578 5.64 15.87 5.48
CA THR A 578 5.48 15.65 6.91
C THR A 578 4.02 15.41 7.27
N LEU A 579 3.81 14.95 8.51
CA LEU A 579 2.47 14.98 9.10
C LEU A 579 1.97 16.41 9.10
#